data_AF-A0AAU7CUT1-F1
#
_entry.id   AF-A0AAU7CUT1-F1
#
_cell.length_a   1.000
_cell.length_b   1.000
_cell.length_c   1.000
_cell.angle_alpha   90.00
_cell.angle_beta   90.00
_cell.angle_gamma   90.00
#
_symmetry.space_group_name_H-M   'P 1'
#
loop_
_entity.id
_entity.type
_entity.pdbx_description
1 polymer ?
#
loop_
_entity_poly.entity_id
_entity_poly.type
_entity_poly.pdbx_seq_one_letter_code
_entity_poly.pdbx_strand_id
1 'polypeptide(L)'
;MDAQPKSSNREEPKPAERVRPASATQILNLLNQCPMDVYKALGLDPAETQLSMPTDGRGARIRASVKRGEAVSVPTRITLTHDNRRLSVPVEVDTDFQDFRPL
;
A
#
# COMPACT_ATOMS: atom_id res chain seq x y z
N MET A 1 31.47 43.26 -30.22
CA MET A 1 31.58 42.79 -28.82
C MET A 1 30.33 41.99 -28.60
N ASP A 2 30.39 40.71 -28.92
CA ASP A 2 29.21 39.87 -29.10
C ASP A 2 29.13 38.92 -27.90
N ALA A 3 28.04 39.10 -27.14
CA ALA A 3 27.82 38.44 -25.86
C ALA A 3 27.44 36.97 -26.06
N GLN A 4 28.05 36.10 -25.25
CA GLN A 4 27.81 34.65 -25.18
C GLN A 4 26.34 34.31 -24.89
N PRO A 5 25.78 33.21 -25.44
CA PRO A 5 24.51 32.70 -24.96
C PRO A 5 24.69 32.03 -23.59
N LYS A 6 23.86 32.43 -22.64
CA LYS A 6 23.74 31.82 -21.32
C LYS A 6 23.31 30.36 -21.48
N SER A 7 24.16 29.43 -21.07
CA SER A 7 23.80 28.03 -20.87
C SER A 7 22.65 27.94 -19.88
N SER A 8 21.46 27.63 -20.39
CA SER A 8 20.30 27.27 -19.59
C SER A 8 20.61 25.93 -18.95
N ASN A 9 20.92 25.94 -17.65
CA ASN A 9 20.98 24.72 -16.83
C ASN A 9 19.56 24.14 -16.81
N ARG A 10 19.30 23.23 -17.74
CA ARG A 10 18.12 22.38 -17.76
C ARG A 10 18.25 21.46 -16.55
N GLU A 11 17.55 21.78 -15.46
CA GLU A 11 17.40 20.86 -14.33
C GLU A 11 16.88 19.53 -14.89
N GLU A 12 17.72 18.52 -14.91
CA GLU A 12 17.31 17.17 -15.24
C GLU A 12 16.21 16.77 -14.25
N PRO A 13 15.02 16.32 -14.73
CA PRO A 13 14.01 15.84 -13.81
C PRO A 13 14.59 14.63 -13.07
N LYS A 14 14.69 14.73 -11.73
CA LYS A 14 14.99 13.58 -10.86
C LYS A 14 14.18 12.37 -11.36
N PRO A 15 14.80 11.18 -11.51
CA PRO A 15 14.07 10.02 -12.01
C PRO A 15 12.84 9.82 -11.14
N ALA A 16 11.65 9.99 -11.75
CA ALA A 16 10.39 9.84 -11.04
C ALA A 16 10.41 8.49 -10.32
N GLU A 17 10.29 8.52 -9.00
CA GLU A 17 10.36 7.34 -8.14
C GLU A 17 9.26 6.37 -8.57
N ARG A 18 9.63 5.39 -9.42
CA ARG A 18 8.66 4.51 -10.08
C ARG A 18 7.98 3.65 -9.04
N VAL A 19 6.66 3.81 -8.91
CA VAL A 19 5.82 2.91 -8.13
C VAL A 19 5.77 1.56 -8.83
N ARG A 20 6.12 0.49 -8.10
CA ARG A 20 6.13 -0.88 -8.61
C ARG A 20 5.00 -1.69 -7.98
N PRO A 21 4.41 -2.68 -8.66
CA PRO A 21 3.48 -3.60 -8.00
C PRO A 21 4.23 -4.40 -6.92
N ALA A 22 3.63 -4.55 -5.75
CA ALA A 22 4.18 -5.36 -4.68
C ALA A 22 4.10 -6.86 -5.01
N SER A 23 5.16 -7.61 -4.70
CA SER A 23 5.12 -9.08 -4.74
C SER A 23 4.44 -9.67 -3.50
N ALA A 24 4.09 -10.96 -3.56
CA ALA A 24 3.52 -11.68 -2.41
C ALA A 24 4.43 -11.63 -1.17
N THR A 25 5.74 -11.86 -1.36
CA THR A 25 6.71 -11.77 -0.25
C THR A 25 6.78 -10.37 0.34
N GLN A 26 6.72 -9.32 -0.50
CA GLN A 26 6.72 -7.95 0.00
C GLN A 26 5.44 -7.62 0.78
N ILE A 27 4.28 -8.07 0.30
CA ILE A 27 3.01 -7.90 1.02
C ILE A 27 3.05 -8.63 2.36
N LEU A 28 3.56 -9.87 2.38
CA LEU A 28 3.71 -10.64 3.62
C LEU A 28 4.67 -9.95 4.61
N ASN A 29 5.78 -9.41 4.11
CA ASN A 29 6.72 -8.63 4.95
C ASN A 29 6.06 -7.37 5.50
N LEU A 30 5.29 -6.63 4.68
CA LEU A 30 4.54 -5.46 5.13
C LEU A 30 3.55 -5.81 6.25
N LEU A 31 2.81 -6.91 6.11
CA LEU A 31 1.83 -7.36 7.11
C LEU A 31 2.50 -7.85 8.40
N ASN A 32 3.69 -8.46 8.32
CA ASN A 32 4.37 -9.00 9.50
C ASN A 32 5.29 -8.00 10.22
N GLN A 33 5.97 -7.13 9.48
CA GLN A 33 7.00 -6.22 10.01
C GLN A 33 6.46 -4.82 10.25
N CYS A 34 5.52 -4.36 9.43
CA CYS A 34 5.01 -2.99 9.46
C CYS A 34 3.46 -2.93 9.38
N PRO A 35 2.70 -3.77 10.12
CA PRO A 35 1.24 -3.83 9.97
C PRO A 35 0.57 -2.48 10.22
N MET A 36 1.07 -1.68 11.16
CA MET A 36 0.52 -0.37 11.49
C MET A 36 0.61 0.63 10.34
N ASP A 37 1.64 0.55 9.48
CA ASP A 37 1.75 1.42 8.32
C ASP A 37 0.74 1.04 7.25
N VAL A 38 0.43 -0.25 7.15
CA VAL A 38 -0.64 -0.77 6.28
C VAL A 38 -2.00 -0.29 6.78
N TYR A 39 -2.31 -0.41 8.08
CA TYR A 39 -3.55 0.10 8.68
C TYR A 39 -3.72 1.60 8.43
N LYS A 40 -2.66 2.40 8.67
CA LYS A 40 -2.68 3.85 8.42
C LYS A 40 -2.92 4.18 6.95
N ALA A 41 -2.27 3.48 6.02
CA ALA A 41 -2.45 3.70 4.60
C ALA A 41 -3.85 3.31 4.10
N LEU A 42 -4.51 2.37 4.79
CA LEU A 42 -5.90 1.98 4.53
C LEU A 42 -6.91 2.86 5.26
N GLY A 43 -6.50 3.67 6.23
CA GLY A 43 -7.40 4.43 7.09
C GLY A 43 -8.22 3.55 8.03
N LEU A 44 -7.69 2.38 8.42
CA LEU A 44 -8.41 1.37 9.20
C LEU A 44 -7.90 1.27 10.64
N ASP A 45 -8.81 0.99 11.57
CA ASP A 45 -8.48 0.71 12.97
C ASP A 45 -8.09 -0.77 13.14
N PRO A 46 -6.87 -1.09 13.63
CA PRO A 46 -6.46 -2.47 13.91
C PRO A 46 -7.30 -3.19 14.95
N ALA A 47 -8.06 -2.49 15.80
CA ALA A 47 -8.98 -3.11 16.76
C ALA A 47 -10.27 -3.62 16.09
N GLU A 48 -10.63 -3.08 14.92
CA GLU A 48 -11.89 -3.36 14.23
C GLU A 48 -11.70 -3.94 12.83
N THR A 49 -10.46 -4.27 12.47
CA THR A 49 -10.09 -4.75 11.15
C THR A 49 -9.07 -5.87 11.28
N GLN A 50 -9.19 -6.87 10.42
CA GLN A 50 -8.16 -7.89 10.24
C GLN A 50 -7.55 -7.79 8.85
N LEU A 51 -6.23 -7.68 8.78
CA LEU A 51 -5.49 -7.71 7.51
C LEU A 51 -4.88 -9.10 7.29
N SER A 52 -5.00 -9.61 6.07
CA SER A 52 -4.38 -10.87 5.66
C SER A 52 -3.95 -10.83 4.19
N MET A 53 -3.16 -11.81 3.76
CA MET A 53 -2.85 -12.03 2.35
C MET A 53 -3.56 -13.31 1.88
N PRO A 54 -4.58 -13.21 0.99
CA PRO A 54 -5.26 -14.38 0.47
C PRO A 54 -4.33 -15.22 -0.43
N THR A 55 -4.50 -16.54 -0.39
CA THR A 55 -3.71 -17.54 -1.13
C THR A 55 -4.53 -18.25 -2.24
N ASP A 56 -5.58 -17.60 -2.72
CA ASP A 56 -6.58 -18.15 -3.66
C ASP A 56 -6.15 -18.17 -5.15
N GLY A 57 -4.88 -17.87 -5.44
CA GLY A 57 -4.33 -17.87 -6.80
C GLY A 57 -4.70 -16.67 -7.68
N ARG A 58 -5.48 -15.69 -7.18
CA ARG A 58 -5.89 -14.50 -7.97
C ARG A 58 -4.85 -13.36 -8.00
N GLY A 59 -3.67 -13.63 -7.45
CA GLY A 59 -2.57 -12.67 -7.37
C GLY A 59 -2.42 -12.04 -5.98
N ALA A 60 -1.24 -11.46 -5.77
CA ALA A 60 -0.82 -10.91 -4.49
C ALA A 60 -1.56 -9.61 -4.17
N ARG A 61 -2.21 -9.57 -3.00
CA ARG A 61 -3.01 -8.44 -2.52
C ARG A 61 -3.20 -8.53 -1.02
N ILE A 62 -3.67 -7.46 -0.41
CA ILE A 62 -4.11 -7.45 0.98
C ILE A 62 -5.62 -7.66 1.00
N ARG A 63 -6.12 -8.56 1.83
CA ARG A 63 -7.52 -8.61 2.21
C ARG A 63 -7.69 -7.85 3.53
N ALA A 64 -8.56 -6.86 3.52
CA ALA A 64 -9.01 -6.14 4.70
C ALA A 64 -10.42 -6.62 5.06
N SER A 65 -10.52 -7.40 6.13
CA SER A 65 -11.80 -7.78 6.72
C SER A 65 -12.22 -6.67 7.68
N VAL A 66 -13.31 -5.98 7.34
CA VAL A 66 -13.81 -4.80 8.07
C VAL A 66 -15.25 -5.01 8.53
N LYS A 67 -15.68 -4.25 9.54
CA LYS A 67 -17.08 -4.23 9.96
C LYS A 67 -18.00 -3.74 8.83
N ARG A 68 -19.25 -4.21 8.86
CA ARG A 68 -20.28 -3.81 7.89
C ARG A 68 -20.50 -2.29 7.95
N GLY A 69 -20.22 -1.60 6.84
CA GLY A 69 -20.34 -0.14 6.71
C GLY A 69 -19.00 0.56 6.43
N GLU A 70 -17.88 -0.02 6.85
CA GLU A 70 -16.53 0.55 6.66
C GLU A 70 -15.98 0.29 5.24
N ALA A 71 -16.55 -0.68 4.52
CA ALA A 71 -16.05 -1.08 3.20
C ALA A 71 -15.99 0.04 2.16
N VAL A 72 -16.85 1.06 2.29
CA VAL A 72 -16.90 2.21 1.37
C VAL A 72 -15.68 3.12 1.52
N SER A 73 -15.06 3.11 2.71
CA SER A 73 -13.93 3.98 3.05
C SER A 73 -12.57 3.36 2.68
N VAL A 74 -12.53 2.06 2.38
CA VAL A 74 -11.26 1.35 2.12
C VAL A 74 -10.82 1.55 0.67
N PRO A 75 -9.60 2.07 0.43
CA PRO A 75 -9.10 2.25 -0.92
C PRO A 75 -8.80 0.89 -1.57
N THR A 76 -9.11 0.75 -2.87
CA THR A 76 -8.83 -0.49 -3.63
C THR A 76 -7.34 -0.74 -3.89
N ARG A 77 -6.49 0.28 -3.67
CA ARG A 77 -5.03 0.24 -3.77
C ARG A 77 -4.40 1.22 -2.81
N ILE A 78 -3.31 0.82 -2.19
CA ILE A 78 -2.44 1.69 -1.39
C ILE A 78 -1.04 1.75 -2.00
N THR A 79 -0.30 2.80 -1.67
CA THR A 79 1.13 2.89 -1.99
C THR A 79 1.92 3.01 -0.70
N LEU A 80 2.85 2.09 -0.49
CA LEU A 80 3.72 2.04 0.70
C LEU A 80 5.18 2.06 0.28
N THR A 81 6.05 2.58 1.14
CA THR A 81 7.50 2.49 0.94
C THR A 81 8.06 1.35 1.77
N HIS A 82 8.71 0.39 1.12
CA HIS A 82 9.40 -0.73 1.78
C HIS A 82 10.72 -0.97 1.06
N ASP A 83 11.81 -1.16 1.80
CA ASP A 83 13.18 -1.30 1.24
C ASP A 83 13.57 -0.21 0.23
N ASN A 84 13.27 1.06 0.55
CA ASN A 84 13.49 2.22 -0.33
C ASN A 84 12.80 2.09 -1.72
N ARG A 85 11.71 1.33 -1.79
CA ARG A 85 10.90 1.19 -3.01
C ARG A 85 9.45 1.53 -2.69
N ARG A 86 8.84 2.32 -3.58
CA ARG A 86 7.40 2.56 -3.54
C ARG A 86 6.66 1.41 -4.19
N LEU A 87 5.84 0.74 -3.40
CA LEU A 87 5.08 -0.43 -3.76
C LEU A 87 3.59 -0.07 -3.84
N SER A 88 2.97 -0.32 -4.98
CA SER A 88 1.51 -0.32 -5.11
C SER A 88 0.98 -1.70 -4.73
N VAL A 89 0.10 -1.72 -3.73
CA VAL A 89 -0.49 -2.93 -3.18
C VAL A 89 -1.99 -2.92 -3.49
N PRO A 90 -2.51 -3.93 -4.22
CA PRO A 90 -3.95 -4.12 -4.37
C PRO A 90 -4.60 -4.49 -3.05
N VAL A 91 -5.82 -4.01 -2.85
CA VAL A 91 -6.61 -4.26 -1.64
C VAL A 91 -7.95 -4.85 -2.05
N GLU A 92 -8.31 -5.95 -1.40
CA GLU A 92 -9.61 -6.57 -1.43
C GLU A 92 -10.30 -6.29 -0.09
N VAL A 93 -11.57 -5.93 -0.14
CA VAL A 93 -12.35 -5.65 1.06
C VAL A 93 -13.32 -6.80 1.27
N ASP A 94 -13.35 -7.30 2.49
CA ASP A 94 -14.29 -8.30 2.95
C ASP A 94 -15.09 -7.72 4.12
N THR A 95 -16.41 -7.87 4.11
CA THR A 95 -17.29 -7.34 5.17
C THR A 95 -17.54 -8.34 6.29
N ASP A 96 -16.90 -9.51 6.23
CA ASP A 96 -17.09 -10.61 7.18
C ASP A 96 -16.10 -10.54 8.36
N PHE A 97 -15.87 -9.34 8.92
CA PHE A 97 -15.11 -9.21 10.16
C PHE A 97 -15.89 -9.85 11.31
N GLN A 98 -15.48 -11.05 11.72
CA GLN A 98 -15.93 -11.66 12.97
C GLN A 98 -15.06 -11.12 14.11
N ASP A 99 -15.69 -10.53 15.11
CA ASP A 99 -15.02 -10.16 16.36
C ASP A 99 -14.30 -11.41 16.90
N PHE A 100 -12.96 -11.38 16.90
CA PHE A 100 -12.19 -12.43 17.56
C PHE A 100 -12.49 -12.35 19.06
N ARG A 101 -13.29 -13.29 19.57
CA ARG A 101 -13.41 -13.54 21.01
C ARG A 101 -12.38 -14.60 21.39
N PRO A 102 -11.32 -14.25 22.14
CA PRO A 102 -10.50 -15.28 22.77
C PRO A 102 -11.39 -16.11 23.71
N LEU A 103 -11.27 -17.44 23.60
CA LEU A 103 -11.89 -18.42 24.51
C LEU A 103 -11.30 -18.31 25.93
#